data_AF-A0A1V4SRE6-F1
#
_entry.id   AF-A0A1V4SRE6-F1
#
_cell.length_a   1.000
_cell.length_b   1.000
_cell.length_c   1.000
_cell.angle_alpha   90.00
_cell.angle_beta   90.00
_cell.angle_gamma   90.00
#
_symmetry.space_group_name_H-M   'P 1'
#
loop_
_entity.id
_entity.type
_entity.pdbx_description
1 polymer ?
#
loop_
_entity_poly.entity_id
_entity_poly.type
_entity_poly.pdbx_seq_one_letter_code
_entity_poly.pdbx_strand_id
1 'polypeptide(L)'
;MNTFSLIRTRWSNEKVMTAVFGVLAMYLLPSWIRQPESIPAFLAVVAAALLTDSVLNLIRYRCPVCGVSAAVTAGVFYILTPGTALWVRIAGVAAALLAGKHLWGGTGKNPINPALAGVLAIGLVLPMNAPDFTPQLSMLPALLLSIPFIRFRPYAAAGFMAGMAAAMVFRQNFGFDSYLEYGAIFWGCLVLTDPVTVSPRPVLGAAGGAFTGAVSMLLSGSTVVMAGSILIFNVICFIADRYLELPSGNMRRGKPVDGVIARNSEVLFFDLSQSKEEIRQGAEEKAAVPEFSSQEILQRLERNGVVGMGGAAFPTAEKIRSVMRAREEKKYFIINAVECDPGLIHDGWLMDRCMEEICAGIKLMQQCVAFEVVVMAVKETKTIKACNVNVAKVPDYYPAGAEKELIRLVLGRELSVGDIPAEKGILVLNVQTVFAIFEAVVRNKRALTKFITVADMNTKTAYVVKTKLGADIRAVADKLPLTPGNIFAGGGAMQCGNVYANDVVDKHVNFIAVSRFPGYKESVLCSRCGFCDKNCPMGLGVSRISQFVEQGKLEKAKKYRPESCLQCGNCSRVCLAGRNLAARVRAAKAG
;
A
#
# COMPACT_ATOMS: atom_id res chain seq x y z
N MET A 1 -16.68 -7.38 8.83
CA MET A 1 -15.22 -7.33 8.52
C MET A 1 -14.70 -5.98 8.94
N ASN A 2 -14.07 -5.92 10.11
CA ASN A 2 -13.65 -4.68 10.76
C ASN A 2 -12.51 -3.98 10.00
N THR A 3 -12.72 -2.70 9.73
CA THR A 3 -11.90 -1.81 8.91
C THR A 3 -10.70 -1.27 9.69
N PHE A 4 -9.51 -1.31 9.08
CA PHE A 4 -8.29 -0.65 9.56
C PHE A 4 -8.28 0.84 9.20
N SER A 5 -8.18 1.77 10.13
CA SER A 5 -8.72 3.13 9.91
C SER A 5 -7.70 4.26 9.98
N LEU A 6 -6.42 3.99 9.68
CA LEU A 6 -5.37 5.02 9.64
C LEU A 6 -4.94 5.40 8.21
N ILE A 7 -5.86 5.72 7.30
CA ILE A 7 -5.47 5.97 5.92
C ILE A 7 -6.12 7.20 5.31
N ARG A 8 -5.26 8.20 5.11
CA ARG A 8 -5.46 9.32 4.20
C ARG A 8 -5.20 8.86 2.76
N THR A 9 -6.13 9.06 1.84
CA THR A 9 -5.77 9.31 0.44
C THR A 9 -6.27 10.70 0.05
N ARG A 10 -5.34 11.54 -0.42
CA ARG A 10 -5.64 12.89 -0.93
C ARG A 10 -6.50 12.83 -2.22
N TRP A 11 -6.53 11.66 -2.87
CA TRP A 11 -7.09 11.43 -4.20
C TRP A 11 -7.96 10.17 -4.22
N SER A 12 -9.28 10.33 -4.46
CA SER A 12 -10.17 9.24 -4.84
C SER A 12 -10.09 9.00 -6.35
N ASN A 13 -10.51 7.82 -6.83
CA ASN A 13 -10.67 7.54 -8.26
C ASN A 13 -11.45 8.63 -9.01
N GLU A 14 -12.51 9.15 -8.38
CA GLU A 14 -13.30 10.25 -8.95
C GLU A 14 -12.47 11.52 -9.14
N LYS A 15 -11.60 11.89 -8.19
CA LYS A 15 -10.73 13.07 -8.35
C LYS A 15 -9.74 12.90 -9.48
N VAL A 16 -9.16 11.70 -9.63
CA VAL A 16 -8.25 11.40 -10.76
C VAL A 16 -9.00 11.48 -12.07
N MET A 17 -10.17 10.85 -12.19
CA MET A 17 -11.00 10.90 -13.39
C MET A 17 -11.51 12.30 -13.71
N THR A 18 -11.81 13.11 -12.68
CA THR A 18 -12.22 14.52 -12.84
C THR A 18 -11.08 15.34 -13.40
N ALA A 19 -9.86 15.12 -12.90
CA ALA A 19 -8.67 15.78 -13.43
C ALA A 19 -8.41 15.35 -14.89
N VAL A 20 -8.57 14.06 -15.24
CA VAL A 20 -8.46 13.59 -16.63
C VAL A 20 -9.50 14.26 -17.52
N PHE A 21 -10.76 14.34 -17.06
CA PHE A 21 -11.82 15.03 -17.79
C PHE A 21 -11.51 16.52 -17.99
N GLY A 22 -10.97 17.20 -16.97
CA GLY A 22 -10.52 18.59 -17.08
C GLY A 22 -9.39 18.76 -18.11
N VAL A 23 -8.42 17.85 -18.13
CA VAL A 23 -7.37 17.83 -19.15
C VAL A 23 -7.96 17.64 -20.56
N LEU A 24 -8.90 16.71 -20.74
CA LEU A 24 -9.59 16.50 -22.02
C LEU A 24 -10.33 17.74 -22.50
N ALA A 25 -11.00 18.46 -21.59
CA ALA A 25 -11.65 19.73 -21.92
C ALA A 25 -10.64 20.79 -22.40
N MET A 26 -9.44 20.84 -21.81
CA MET A 26 -8.38 21.76 -22.25
C MET A 26 -7.85 21.42 -23.65
N TYR A 27 -7.92 20.16 -24.09
CA TYR A 27 -7.60 19.80 -25.48
C TYR A 27 -8.62 20.32 -26.49
N LEU A 28 -9.86 20.53 -26.08
CA LEU A 28 -10.93 21.10 -26.90
C LEU A 28 -10.93 22.63 -26.88
N LEU A 29 -10.18 23.27 -25.98
CA LEU A 29 -10.15 24.72 -25.85
C LEU A 29 -9.82 25.45 -27.17
N PRO A 30 -8.83 25.02 -27.99
CA PRO A 30 -8.53 25.70 -29.25
C PRO A 30 -9.64 25.60 -30.31
N SER A 31 -10.45 24.55 -30.28
CA SER A 31 -11.62 24.43 -31.16
C SER A 31 -12.79 25.25 -30.61
N TRP A 32 -13.00 25.27 -29.29
CA TRP A 32 -14.03 26.09 -28.65
C TRP A 32 -13.80 27.60 -28.82
N ILE A 33 -12.54 28.06 -28.82
CA ILE A 33 -12.20 29.45 -29.11
C ILE A 33 -12.58 29.82 -30.56
N ARG A 34 -12.38 28.89 -31.51
CA ARG A 34 -12.68 29.11 -32.93
C ARG A 34 -14.16 28.92 -33.28
N GLN A 35 -14.83 28.01 -32.58
CA GLN A 35 -16.21 27.55 -32.82
C GLN A 35 -16.95 27.34 -31.49
N PRO A 36 -17.39 28.42 -30.82
CA PRO A 36 -18.08 28.33 -29.52
C PRO A 36 -19.35 27.48 -29.56
N GLU A 37 -20.01 27.39 -30.72
CA GLU A 37 -21.21 26.57 -30.98
C GLU A 37 -20.98 25.06 -30.81
N SER A 38 -19.72 24.61 -30.74
CA SER A 38 -19.38 23.21 -30.49
C SER A 38 -19.45 22.82 -29.00
N ILE A 39 -19.54 23.80 -28.07
CA ILE A 39 -19.61 23.55 -26.62
C ILE A 39 -20.93 22.86 -26.23
N PRO A 40 -22.13 23.33 -26.64
CA PRO A 40 -23.39 22.65 -26.32
C PRO A 40 -23.44 21.21 -26.85
N ALA A 41 -22.89 20.96 -28.04
CA ALA A 41 -22.82 19.62 -28.62
C ALA A 41 -21.95 18.68 -27.76
N PHE A 42 -20.80 19.15 -27.28
CA PHE A 42 -19.96 18.40 -26.35
C PHE A 42 -20.69 18.07 -25.04
N LEU A 43 -21.34 19.07 -24.43
CA LEU A 43 -22.09 18.90 -23.18
C LEU A 43 -23.25 17.90 -23.34
N ALA A 44 -23.95 17.91 -24.48
CA ALA A 44 -25.02 16.95 -24.78
C ALA A 44 -24.49 15.50 -24.82
N VAL A 45 -23.34 15.26 -25.45
CA VAL A 45 -22.71 13.93 -25.50
C VAL A 45 -22.28 13.47 -24.10
N VAL A 46 -21.69 14.37 -23.28
CA VAL A 46 -21.33 14.07 -21.89
C VAL A 46 -22.56 13.75 -21.05
N ALA A 47 -23.64 14.53 -21.18
CA ALA A 47 -24.89 14.29 -20.47
C ALA A 47 -25.50 12.92 -20.84
N ALA A 48 -25.55 12.59 -22.13
CA ALA A 48 -26.04 11.29 -22.60
C ALA A 48 -25.22 10.12 -22.03
N ALA A 49 -23.89 10.26 -21.97
CA ALA A 49 -23.01 9.24 -21.40
C ALA A 49 -23.25 9.05 -19.90
N LEU A 50 -23.36 10.15 -19.14
CA LEU A 50 -23.62 10.10 -17.70
C LEU A 50 -25.00 9.49 -17.39
N LEU A 51 -26.02 9.84 -18.17
CA LEU A 51 -27.37 9.26 -18.06
C LEU A 51 -27.33 7.76 -18.36
N THR A 52 -26.69 7.36 -19.46
CA THR A 52 -26.55 5.95 -19.85
C THR A 52 -25.85 5.14 -18.75
N ASP A 53 -24.75 5.64 -18.20
CA ASP A 53 -24.02 4.97 -17.12
C ASP A 53 -24.86 4.82 -15.85
N SER A 54 -25.61 5.88 -15.49
CA SER A 54 -26.45 5.92 -14.29
C SER A 54 -27.62 4.95 -14.39
N VAL A 55 -28.29 4.89 -15.55
CA VAL A 55 -29.41 3.98 -15.82
C VAL A 55 -28.93 2.52 -15.78
N LEU A 56 -27.80 2.20 -16.40
CA LEU A 56 -27.26 0.84 -16.41
C LEU A 56 -26.82 0.39 -15.01
N ASN A 57 -26.22 1.28 -14.21
CA ASN A 57 -25.90 0.98 -12.82
C ASN A 57 -27.15 0.84 -11.95
N LEU A 58 -28.20 1.63 -12.19
CA LEU A 58 -29.48 1.49 -11.51
C LEU A 58 -30.12 0.12 -11.79
N ILE A 59 -30.13 -0.32 -13.05
CA ILE A 59 -30.65 -1.64 -13.44
C ILE A 59 -29.86 -2.75 -12.75
N ARG A 60 -28.53 -2.64 -12.75
CA ARG A 60 -27.63 -3.71 -12.28
C ARG A 60 -27.48 -3.81 -10.77
N TYR A 61 -27.36 -2.66 -10.11
CA TYR A 61 -27.00 -2.54 -8.70
C TYR A 61 -28.10 -1.93 -7.85
N ARG A 62 -29.27 -1.61 -8.44
CA ARG A 62 -30.39 -0.91 -7.78
C ARG A 62 -29.97 0.43 -7.16
N CYS A 63 -28.88 1.02 -7.66
CA CYS A 63 -28.29 2.25 -7.14
C CYS A 63 -27.76 3.09 -8.31
N PRO A 64 -28.21 4.34 -8.50
CA PRO A 64 -27.80 5.18 -9.61
C PRO A 64 -26.41 5.78 -9.30
N VAL A 65 -25.36 4.99 -9.51
CA VAL A 65 -23.99 5.47 -9.38
C VAL A 65 -23.57 6.08 -10.72
N CYS A 66 -23.27 7.38 -10.71
CA CYS A 66 -22.75 8.08 -11.88
C CYS A 66 -21.22 8.19 -11.76
N GLY A 67 -20.49 7.43 -12.58
CA GLY A 67 -19.03 7.47 -12.54
C GLY A 67 -18.49 8.55 -13.47
N VAL A 68 -17.61 9.43 -12.96
CA VAL A 68 -16.85 10.41 -13.79
C VAL A 68 -16.14 9.74 -15.00
N SER A 69 -15.86 8.44 -14.92
CA SER A 69 -15.41 7.61 -16.04
C SER A 69 -16.27 7.71 -17.30
N ALA A 70 -17.59 7.87 -17.20
CA ALA A 70 -18.47 7.98 -18.37
C ALA A 70 -18.32 9.34 -19.07
N ALA A 71 -18.12 10.42 -18.32
CA ALA A 71 -17.75 11.73 -18.88
C ALA A 71 -16.38 11.66 -19.57
N VAL A 72 -15.41 10.94 -19.00
CA VAL A 72 -14.10 10.70 -19.64
C VAL A 72 -14.26 9.91 -20.95
N THR A 73 -15.08 8.85 -20.96
CA THR A 73 -15.42 8.09 -22.18
C THR A 73 -16.03 8.99 -23.24
N ALA A 74 -16.98 9.85 -22.87
CA ALA A 74 -17.60 10.82 -23.77
C ALA A 74 -16.59 11.81 -24.34
N GLY A 75 -15.69 12.33 -23.49
CA GLY A 75 -14.66 13.29 -23.91
C GLY A 75 -13.72 12.72 -24.96
N VAL A 76 -13.23 11.49 -24.75
CA VAL A 76 -12.38 10.82 -25.75
C VAL A 76 -13.14 10.46 -27.01
N PHE A 77 -14.35 9.91 -26.86
CA PHE A 77 -15.17 9.56 -28.00
C PHE A 77 -15.45 10.80 -28.89
N TYR A 78 -15.73 11.95 -28.28
CA TYR A 78 -15.97 13.21 -28.99
C TYR A 78 -14.74 13.69 -29.77
N ILE A 79 -13.55 13.64 -29.15
CA ILE A 79 -12.28 14.01 -29.80
C ILE A 79 -11.99 13.11 -31.00
N LEU A 80 -12.29 11.81 -30.89
CA LEU A 80 -11.99 10.81 -31.93
C LEU A 80 -13.03 10.73 -33.05
N THR A 81 -14.10 11.51 -33.00
CA THR A 81 -15.17 11.50 -34.03
C THR A 81 -15.46 12.90 -34.57
N PRO A 82 -14.46 13.64 -35.07
CA PRO A 82 -14.66 14.98 -35.62
C PRO A 82 -15.66 14.95 -36.80
N GLY A 83 -16.39 16.05 -37.02
CA GLY A 83 -17.30 16.20 -38.17
C GLY A 83 -18.55 15.31 -38.19
N THR A 84 -18.75 14.41 -37.21
CA THR A 84 -19.94 13.55 -37.14
C THR A 84 -21.16 14.27 -36.55
N ALA A 85 -22.35 13.90 -37.03
CA ALA A 85 -23.61 14.46 -36.53
C ALA A 85 -23.82 14.14 -35.04
N LEU A 86 -24.48 15.05 -34.31
CA LEU A 86 -24.67 14.95 -32.85
C LEU A 86 -25.36 13.64 -32.43
N TRP A 87 -26.38 13.20 -33.17
CA TRP A 87 -27.10 11.96 -32.87
C TRP A 87 -26.19 10.71 -33.01
N VAL A 88 -25.26 10.72 -33.98
CA VAL A 88 -24.26 9.66 -34.15
C VAL A 88 -23.35 9.61 -32.93
N ARG A 89 -22.93 10.77 -32.41
CA ARG A 89 -22.07 10.83 -31.22
C ARG A 89 -22.78 10.35 -29.96
N ILE A 90 -24.06 10.71 -29.80
CA ILE A 90 -24.89 10.25 -28.67
C ILE A 90 -25.11 8.73 -28.73
N ALA A 91 -25.50 8.20 -29.88
CA ALA A 91 -25.67 6.75 -30.06
C ALA A 91 -24.34 6.00 -29.87
N GLY A 92 -23.25 6.56 -30.37
CA GLY A 92 -21.90 6.03 -30.26
C GLY A 92 -21.40 5.91 -28.84
N VAL A 93 -21.55 6.95 -28.03
CA VAL A 93 -21.12 6.92 -26.63
C VAL A 93 -21.99 5.99 -25.79
N ALA A 94 -23.28 5.85 -26.12
CA ALA A 94 -24.14 4.87 -25.48
C ALA A 94 -23.69 3.43 -25.80
N ALA A 95 -23.41 3.13 -27.08
CA ALA A 95 -22.87 1.85 -27.51
C ALA A 95 -21.49 1.56 -26.89
N ALA A 96 -20.62 2.57 -26.81
CA ALA A 96 -19.33 2.51 -26.13
C ALA A 96 -19.48 2.03 -24.68
N LEU A 97 -20.39 2.62 -23.91
CA LEU A 97 -20.63 2.27 -22.52
C LEU A 97 -21.30 0.89 -22.38
N LEU A 98 -22.24 0.53 -23.26
CA LEU A 98 -22.88 -0.78 -23.22
C LEU A 98 -21.88 -1.91 -23.50
N ALA A 99 -21.24 -1.87 -24.67
CA ALA A 99 -20.37 -2.95 -25.15
C ALA A 99 -18.99 -2.94 -24.50
N GLY A 100 -18.42 -1.75 -24.29
CA GLY A 100 -17.07 -1.59 -23.77
C GLY A 100 -16.98 -1.59 -22.25
N LYS A 101 -18.08 -1.28 -21.53
CA LYS A 101 -18.06 -1.15 -20.06
C LYS A 101 -19.03 -2.10 -19.35
N HIS A 102 -20.32 -1.97 -19.62
CA HIS A 102 -21.34 -2.63 -18.81
C HIS A 102 -21.49 -4.13 -19.11
N LEU A 103 -21.28 -4.55 -20.35
CA LEU A 103 -21.23 -5.98 -20.73
C LEU A 103 -20.22 -6.77 -19.87
N TRP A 104 -19.13 -6.12 -19.47
CA TRP A 104 -18.01 -6.74 -18.76
C TRP A 104 -18.05 -6.64 -17.24
N GLY A 105 -19.09 -6.03 -16.68
CA GLY A 105 -19.18 -5.85 -15.22
C GLY A 105 -19.16 -4.41 -14.72
N GLY A 106 -19.10 -3.41 -15.61
CA GLY A 106 -18.99 -2.01 -15.25
C GLY A 106 -17.55 -1.55 -15.00
N THR A 107 -17.38 -0.33 -14.51
CA THR A 107 -16.07 0.34 -14.32
C THR A 107 -15.04 -0.57 -13.64
N GLY A 108 -13.80 -0.62 -14.12
CA GLY A 108 -12.77 -1.45 -13.47
C GLY A 108 -12.76 -2.92 -13.87
N LYS A 109 -13.73 -3.38 -14.68
CA LYS A 109 -13.84 -4.78 -15.15
C LYS A 109 -13.63 -4.96 -16.65
N ASN A 110 -13.83 -3.89 -17.42
CA ASN A 110 -13.66 -3.80 -18.87
C ASN A 110 -12.31 -4.37 -19.34
N PRO A 111 -12.30 -5.29 -20.32
CA PRO A 111 -11.06 -5.77 -20.94
C PRO A 111 -10.55 -4.79 -22.01
N ILE A 112 -11.40 -3.88 -22.49
CA ILE A 112 -11.14 -2.97 -23.62
C ILE A 112 -11.61 -1.54 -23.30
N ASN A 113 -10.97 -0.54 -23.91
CA ASN A 113 -11.33 0.86 -23.72
C ASN A 113 -12.74 1.13 -24.30
N PRO A 114 -13.72 1.59 -23.49
CA PRO A 114 -15.08 1.81 -23.96
C PRO A 114 -15.20 2.81 -25.10
N ALA A 115 -14.47 3.93 -25.03
CA ALA A 115 -14.55 4.97 -26.06
C ALA A 115 -14.09 4.43 -27.42
N LEU A 116 -13.00 3.65 -27.45
CA LEU A 116 -12.50 3.03 -28.66
C LEU A 116 -13.40 1.92 -29.20
N ALA A 117 -14.07 1.19 -28.32
CA ALA A 117 -15.09 0.23 -28.73
C ALA A 117 -16.25 0.93 -29.47
N GLY A 118 -16.67 2.10 -28.99
CA GLY A 118 -17.66 2.93 -29.70
C GLY A 118 -17.15 3.49 -31.03
N VAL A 119 -15.91 3.95 -31.07
CA VAL A 119 -15.27 4.45 -32.30
C VAL A 119 -15.19 3.35 -33.36
N LEU A 120 -14.81 2.14 -32.97
CA LEU A 120 -14.83 0.97 -33.86
C LEU A 120 -16.26 0.67 -34.35
N ALA A 121 -17.23 0.63 -33.44
CA ALA A 121 -18.63 0.32 -33.78
C ALA A 121 -19.21 1.29 -34.80
N ILE A 122 -18.95 2.60 -34.65
CA ILE A 122 -19.40 3.60 -35.62
C ILE A 122 -18.57 3.55 -36.89
N GLY A 123 -17.25 3.42 -36.79
CA GLY A 123 -16.36 3.38 -37.95
C GLY A 123 -16.68 2.24 -38.93
N LEU A 124 -17.23 1.12 -38.43
CA LEU A 124 -17.71 0.01 -39.26
C LEU A 124 -18.98 0.32 -40.04
N VAL A 125 -19.81 1.26 -39.56
CA VAL A 125 -21.07 1.67 -40.19
C VAL A 125 -20.89 2.92 -41.05
N LEU A 126 -20.06 3.86 -40.58
CA LEU A 126 -19.75 5.14 -41.20
C LEU A 126 -18.23 5.27 -41.30
N PRO A 127 -17.65 5.11 -42.50
CA PRO A 127 -16.21 5.29 -42.70
C PRO A 127 -15.80 6.70 -42.26
N MET A 128 -14.86 6.79 -41.31
CA MET A 128 -14.32 8.05 -40.80
C MET A 128 -12.81 8.08 -40.99
N ASN A 129 -12.32 9.20 -41.53
CA ASN A 129 -10.88 9.47 -41.55
C ASN A 129 -10.37 9.70 -40.12
N ALA A 130 -9.12 9.33 -39.86
CA ALA A 130 -8.49 9.65 -38.59
C ALA A 130 -8.54 11.18 -38.35
N PRO A 131 -8.72 11.63 -37.11
CA PRO A 131 -8.75 13.05 -36.80
C PRO A 131 -7.41 13.72 -37.12
N ASP A 132 -7.46 14.75 -37.98
CA ASP A 132 -6.30 15.61 -38.24
C ASP A 132 -6.00 16.49 -37.03
N PHE A 133 -4.81 16.28 -36.45
CA PHE A 133 -4.39 17.01 -35.26
C PHE A 133 -3.21 17.92 -35.53
N THR A 134 -3.47 19.23 -35.61
CA THR A 134 -2.42 20.24 -35.74
C THR A 134 -1.98 20.74 -34.36
N PRO A 135 -0.74 20.48 -33.91
CA PRO A 135 -0.27 20.92 -32.60
C PRO A 135 -0.17 22.45 -32.53
N GLN A 136 -0.87 23.06 -31.57
CA GLN A 136 -0.92 24.52 -31.36
C GLN A 136 -0.38 24.91 -29.98
N LEU A 137 0.21 26.11 -29.85
CA LEU A 137 0.73 26.62 -28.58
C LEU A 137 -0.35 26.69 -27.49
N SER A 138 -1.60 26.88 -27.89
CA SER A 138 -2.80 26.88 -27.04
C SER A 138 -3.05 25.55 -26.31
N MET A 139 -2.35 24.47 -26.66
CA MET A 139 -2.43 23.15 -26.01
C MET A 139 -1.41 22.98 -24.87
N LEU A 140 -0.49 23.94 -24.69
CA LEU A 140 0.51 23.91 -23.62
C LEU A 140 -0.12 23.81 -22.21
N PRO A 141 -1.25 24.48 -21.89
CA PRO A 141 -1.92 24.29 -20.61
C PRO A 141 -2.37 22.84 -20.36
N ALA A 142 -2.87 22.14 -21.39
CA ALA A 142 -3.29 20.75 -21.28
C ALA A 142 -2.09 19.81 -21.02
N LEU A 143 -0.95 20.08 -21.66
CA LEU A 143 0.31 19.37 -21.43
C LEU A 143 0.81 19.58 -19.98
N LEU A 144 0.83 20.82 -19.50
CA LEU A 144 1.26 21.15 -18.14
C LEU A 144 0.35 20.52 -17.08
N LEU A 145 -0.97 20.55 -17.28
CA LEU A 145 -1.95 19.89 -16.41
C LEU A 145 -1.84 18.36 -16.42
N SER A 146 -1.13 17.79 -17.39
CA SER A 146 -0.88 16.35 -17.49
C SER A 146 0.35 15.88 -16.68
N ILE A 147 1.27 16.77 -16.33
CA ILE A 147 2.50 16.45 -15.56
C ILE A 147 2.20 15.73 -14.23
N PRO A 148 1.21 16.15 -13.41
CA PRO A 148 0.89 15.45 -12.17
C PRO A 148 0.50 13.97 -12.37
N PHE A 149 0.04 13.58 -13.57
CA PHE A 149 -0.34 12.20 -13.87
C PHE A 149 0.83 11.23 -13.98
N ILE A 150 2.07 11.71 -14.17
CA ILE A 150 3.28 10.87 -14.12
C ILE A 150 3.37 10.12 -12.80
N ARG A 151 3.02 10.80 -11.69
CA ARG A 151 3.09 10.18 -10.37
C ARG A 151 2.10 9.02 -10.22
N PHE A 152 0.98 9.06 -10.92
CA PHE A 152 -0.07 8.05 -10.83
C PHE A 152 0.05 6.97 -11.91
N ARG A 153 0.53 7.34 -13.11
CA ARG A 153 0.64 6.51 -14.31
C ARG A 153 1.91 6.89 -15.09
N PRO A 154 3.11 6.59 -14.56
CA PRO A 154 4.37 7.13 -15.07
C PRO A 154 4.61 6.79 -16.53
N TYR A 155 4.30 5.56 -16.97
CA TYR A 155 4.56 5.13 -18.34
C TYR A 155 3.57 5.73 -19.34
N ALA A 156 2.28 5.77 -19.00
CA ALA A 156 1.24 6.39 -19.83
C ALA A 156 1.47 7.90 -19.99
N ALA A 157 1.72 8.58 -18.87
CA ALA A 157 1.94 10.03 -18.86
C ALA A 157 3.29 10.41 -19.48
N ALA A 158 4.36 9.63 -19.27
CA ALA A 158 5.64 9.89 -19.92
C ALA A 158 5.57 9.70 -21.44
N GLY A 159 4.94 8.62 -21.92
CA GLY A 159 4.72 8.41 -23.37
C GLY A 159 3.90 9.54 -23.99
N PHE A 160 2.85 9.99 -23.31
CA PHE A 160 2.03 11.12 -23.72
C PHE A 160 2.81 12.43 -23.83
N MET A 161 3.55 12.82 -22.78
CA MET A 161 4.31 14.07 -22.78
C MET A 161 5.47 14.05 -23.78
N ALA A 162 6.15 12.90 -23.94
CA ALA A 162 7.23 12.74 -24.91
C ALA A 162 6.71 12.88 -26.35
N GLY A 163 5.56 12.26 -26.67
CA GLY A 163 4.90 12.43 -27.96
C GLY A 163 4.51 13.89 -28.22
N MET A 164 3.91 14.57 -27.24
CA MET A 164 3.53 15.98 -27.37
C MET A 164 4.73 16.93 -27.52
N ALA A 165 5.79 16.74 -26.73
CA ALA A 165 7.00 17.55 -26.82
C ALA A 165 7.67 17.38 -28.19
N ALA A 166 7.76 16.14 -28.70
CA ALA A 166 8.27 15.88 -30.04
C ALA A 166 7.42 16.59 -31.13
N ALA A 167 6.09 16.46 -31.06
CA ALA A 167 5.18 17.10 -32.01
C ALA A 167 5.25 18.64 -32.01
N MET A 168 5.62 19.27 -30.88
CA MET A 168 5.76 20.73 -30.80
C MET A 168 7.12 21.24 -31.31
N VAL A 169 8.20 20.44 -31.21
CA VAL A 169 9.57 20.85 -31.57
C VAL A 169 9.85 20.74 -33.07
N PHE A 170 9.36 19.70 -33.75
CA PHE A 170 9.72 19.41 -35.15
C PHE A 170 8.82 20.10 -36.19
N ARG A 171 8.43 21.36 -35.93
CA ARG A 171 7.30 22.02 -36.62
C ARG A 171 7.47 22.26 -38.13
N GLN A 172 8.67 22.18 -38.71
CA GLN A 172 8.87 22.44 -40.14
C GLN A 172 10.02 21.62 -40.74
N ASN A 173 9.65 20.79 -41.72
CA ASN A 173 10.45 20.07 -42.73
C ASN A 173 11.28 18.87 -42.26
N PHE A 174 10.82 17.66 -42.61
CA PHE A 174 11.53 16.68 -43.47
C PHE A 174 10.71 15.39 -43.56
N GLY A 175 10.50 14.89 -44.78
CA GLY A 175 9.98 13.55 -45.07
C GLY A 175 10.68 12.44 -44.30
N PHE A 176 10.03 11.49 -43.63
CA PHE A 176 9.48 11.63 -42.25
C PHE A 176 8.21 12.48 -42.03
N ASP A 177 7.57 12.92 -43.11
CA ASP A 177 6.43 13.87 -43.16
C ASP A 177 5.06 13.18 -42.90
N SER A 178 5.04 12.06 -42.19
CA SER A 178 3.80 11.50 -41.61
C SER A 178 4.04 10.73 -40.32
N TYR A 179 5.31 10.41 -40.03
CA TYR A 179 5.72 9.60 -38.88
C TYR A 179 5.43 10.30 -37.53
N LEU A 180 5.17 11.61 -37.58
CA LEU A 180 5.03 12.52 -36.44
C LEU A 180 3.70 13.29 -36.43
N GLU A 181 2.95 13.37 -37.54
CA GLU A 181 1.73 14.21 -37.62
C GLU A 181 0.54 13.69 -36.79
N TYR A 182 0.49 12.40 -36.41
CA TYR A 182 -0.63 11.84 -35.62
C TYR A 182 -0.21 11.23 -34.28
N GLY A 183 1.09 11.21 -33.98
CA GLY A 183 1.69 10.35 -32.96
C GLY A 183 1.69 10.88 -31.52
N ALA A 184 0.87 11.84 -31.09
CA ALA A 184 1.05 12.48 -29.77
C ALA A 184 -0.22 12.59 -28.92
N ILE A 185 -1.35 12.97 -29.51
CA ILE A 185 -2.66 12.95 -28.82
C ILE A 185 -3.35 11.60 -28.93
N PHE A 186 -2.98 10.84 -29.96
CA PHE A 186 -3.37 9.46 -30.17
C PHE A 186 -2.96 8.55 -28.98
N TRP A 187 -1.73 8.64 -28.48
CA TRP A 187 -1.30 7.87 -27.29
C TRP A 187 -1.95 8.31 -25.99
N GLY A 188 -2.28 9.59 -25.87
CA GLY A 188 -3.00 10.14 -24.72
C GLY A 188 -4.38 9.54 -24.58
N CYS A 189 -5.17 9.52 -25.66
CA CYS A 189 -6.53 9.00 -25.61
C CYS A 189 -6.60 7.47 -25.47
N LEU A 190 -5.66 6.74 -26.07
CA LEU A 190 -5.57 5.27 -26.00
C LEU A 190 -5.27 4.73 -24.61
N VAL A 191 -4.37 5.41 -23.90
CA VAL A 191 -3.76 4.93 -22.65
C VAL A 191 -4.38 5.63 -21.43
N LEU A 192 -4.98 6.82 -21.57
CA LEU A 192 -5.52 7.58 -20.43
C LEU A 192 -6.98 7.32 -20.07
N THR A 193 -7.79 6.62 -20.90
CA THR A 193 -9.25 6.58 -20.64
C THR A 193 -9.85 5.25 -20.27
N ASP A 194 -9.09 4.16 -20.26
CA ASP A 194 -9.40 3.09 -19.33
C ASP A 194 -8.16 2.57 -18.60
N PRO A 195 -7.91 3.04 -17.35
CA PRO A 195 -6.79 2.58 -16.51
C PRO A 195 -6.82 1.08 -16.17
N VAL A 196 -7.80 0.37 -16.73
CA VAL A 196 -8.19 -1.01 -16.49
C VAL A 196 -7.63 -1.95 -17.55
N THR A 197 -7.29 -1.43 -18.73
CA THR A 197 -7.03 -2.22 -19.95
C THR A 197 -5.55 -2.27 -20.33
N VAL A 198 -4.70 -1.47 -19.67
CA VAL A 198 -3.25 -1.48 -19.86
C VAL A 198 -2.58 -2.20 -18.70
N SER A 199 -1.64 -3.09 -19.02
CA SER A 199 -0.90 -3.86 -18.03
C SER A 199 -0.21 -2.93 -17.01
N PRO A 200 -0.24 -3.26 -15.70
CA PRO A 200 0.57 -2.55 -14.71
C PRO A 200 2.08 -2.77 -14.91
N ARG A 201 2.48 -3.65 -15.85
CA ARG A 201 3.87 -3.94 -16.20
C ARG A 201 4.46 -2.83 -17.09
N PRO A 202 5.56 -2.20 -16.65
CA PRO A 202 6.21 -1.09 -17.36
C PRO A 202 6.52 -1.40 -18.83
N VAL A 203 7.15 -2.56 -19.06
CA VAL A 203 7.72 -2.93 -20.36
C VAL A 203 6.65 -3.37 -21.34
N LEU A 204 5.71 -4.21 -20.92
CA LEU A 204 4.58 -4.63 -21.77
C LEU A 204 3.66 -3.46 -22.12
N GLY A 205 3.39 -2.55 -21.17
CA GLY A 205 2.61 -1.36 -21.43
C GLY A 205 3.29 -0.40 -22.43
N ALA A 206 4.60 -0.19 -22.29
CA ALA A 206 5.36 0.69 -23.17
C ALA A 206 5.61 0.08 -24.56
N ALA A 207 6.12 -1.15 -24.63
CA ALA A 207 6.43 -1.83 -25.89
C ALA A 207 5.17 -2.17 -26.67
N GLY A 208 4.14 -2.64 -25.97
CA GLY A 208 2.88 -2.97 -26.58
C GLY A 208 2.07 -1.73 -26.98
N GLY A 209 2.20 -0.65 -26.21
CA GLY A 209 1.87 0.69 -26.65
C GLY A 209 2.52 0.94 -28.01
N ALA A 210 3.83 1.17 -28.04
CA ALA A 210 4.61 1.47 -29.26
C ALA A 210 4.26 0.60 -30.47
N PHE A 211 4.13 -0.73 -30.29
CA PHE A 211 3.76 -1.66 -31.35
C PHE A 211 2.37 -1.38 -31.93
N THR A 212 1.37 -1.13 -31.09
CA THR A 212 -0.01 -0.89 -31.53
C THR A 212 -0.12 0.36 -32.40
N GLY A 213 0.56 1.43 -31.99
CA GLY A 213 0.58 2.68 -32.77
C GLY A 213 1.39 2.54 -34.04
N ALA A 214 2.50 1.80 -34.04
CA ALA A 214 3.23 1.48 -35.26
C ALA A 214 2.33 0.73 -36.26
N VAL A 215 1.55 -0.26 -35.81
CA VAL A 215 0.63 -1.05 -36.65
C VAL A 215 -0.50 -0.18 -37.22
N SER A 216 -1.13 0.68 -36.41
CA SER A 216 -2.18 1.58 -36.89
C SER A 216 -1.67 2.62 -37.90
N MET A 217 -0.42 3.07 -37.75
CA MET A 217 0.24 4.03 -38.64
C MET A 217 0.68 3.41 -39.97
N LEU A 218 1.07 2.13 -39.98
CA LEU A 218 1.56 1.43 -41.18
C LEU A 218 0.45 1.04 -42.17
N LEU A 219 -0.83 1.04 -41.76
CA LEU A 219 -1.86 0.29 -42.49
C LEU A 219 -2.89 1.11 -43.27
N SER A 220 -3.19 2.41 -42.99
CA SER A 220 -4.10 3.22 -43.88
C SER A 220 -4.55 4.61 -43.38
N GLY A 221 -4.32 5.04 -42.14
CA GLY A 221 -4.98 6.25 -41.61
C GLY A 221 -6.50 6.11 -41.36
N SER A 222 -7.01 4.88 -41.37
CA SER A 222 -8.40 4.56 -41.05
C SER A 222 -8.66 4.50 -39.55
N THR A 223 -9.71 5.19 -39.09
CA THR A 223 -10.16 5.17 -37.68
C THR A 223 -10.56 3.76 -37.21
N VAL A 224 -11.00 2.89 -38.11
CA VAL A 224 -11.39 1.50 -37.83
C VAL A 224 -10.16 0.64 -37.54
N VAL A 225 -9.15 0.71 -38.41
CA VAL A 225 -7.89 -0.04 -38.25
C VAL A 225 -7.21 0.40 -36.96
N MET A 226 -7.19 1.71 -36.73
CA MET A 226 -6.72 2.33 -35.52
C MET A 226 -7.41 1.77 -34.26
N ALA A 227 -8.74 1.91 -34.15
CA ALA A 227 -9.50 1.41 -33.01
C ALA A 227 -9.34 -0.11 -32.81
N GLY A 228 -9.37 -0.89 -33.91
CA GLY A 228 -9.21 -2.34 -33.89
C GLY A 228 -7.86 -2.81 -33.33
N SER A 229 -6.74 -2.25 -33.81
CA SER A 229 -5.40 -2.58 -33.31
C SER A 229 -5.30 -2.40 -31.79
N ILE A 230 -5.92 -1.35 -31.27
CA ILE A 230 -5.85 -1.01 -29.85
C ILE A 230 -6.69 -1.94 -28.99
N LEU A 231 -7.89 -2.25 -29.44
CA LEU A 231 -8.77 -3.17 -28.74
C LEU A 231 -8.12 -4.56 -28.70
N ILE A 232 -7.48 -5.00 -29.78
CA ILE A 232 -6.67 -6.24 -29.81
C ILE A 232 -5.54 -6.16 -28.78
N PHE A 233 -4.79 -5.06 -28.75
CA PHE A 233 -3.72 -4.89 -27.78
C PHE A 233 -4.21 -4.87 -26.33
N ASN A 234 -5.36 -4.23 -26.05
CA ASN A 234 -6.01 -4.26 -24.74
C ASN A 234 -6.35 -5.70 -24.33
N VAL A 235 -6.87 -6.51 -25.25
CA VAL A 235 -7.16 -7.93 -25.01
C VAL A 235 -5.87 -8.72 -24.76
N ILE A 236 -4.81 -8.50 -25.54
CA ILE A 236 -3.50 -9.15 -25.33
C ILE A 236 -2.95 -8.80 -23.96
N CYS A 237 -2.95 -7.53 -23.56
CA CYS A 237 -2.53 -7.11 -22.22
C CYS A 237 -3.37 -7.77 -21.13
N PHE A 238 -4.69 -7.84 -21.31
CA PHE A 238 -5.59 -8.47 -20.37
C PHE A 238 -5.33 -9.97 -20.20
N ILE A 239 -5.07 -10.68 -21.31
CA ILE A 239 -4.70 -12.11 -21.32
C ILE A 239 -3.30 -12.30 -20.72
N ALA A 240 -2.32 -11.53 -21.16
CA ALA A 240 -0.94 -11.56 -20.68
C ALA A 240 -0.90 -11.38 -19.15
N ASP A 241 -1.63 -10.41 -18.60
CA ASP A 241 -1.71 -10.22 -17.15
C ASP A 241 -2.41 -11.37 -16.41
N ARG A 242 -3.27 -12.14 -17.09
CA ARG A 242 -4.03 -13.27 -16.51
C ARG A 242 -3.24 -14.56 -16.51
N TYR A 243 -2.34 -14.75 -17.48
CA TYR A 243 -1.64 -16.01 -17.71
C TYR A 243 -0.13 -15.96 -17.48
N LEU A 244 0.51 -14.79 -17.63
CA LEU A 244 1.89 -14.64 -17.16
C LEU A 244 1.85 -14.53 -15.65
N GLU A 245 2.04 -15.66 -14.99
CA GLU A 245 2.20 -15.76 -13.55
C GLU A 245 3.33 -14.81 -13.13
N LEU A 246 3.05 -13.91 -12.18
CA LEU A 246 4.14 -13.26 -11.47
C LEU A 246 4.65 -14.28 -10.46
N PRO A 247 5.93 -14.69 -10.48
CA PRO A 247 6.52 -15.27 -9.30
C PRO A 247 6.50 -14.19 -8.22
N SER A 248 5.68 -14.35 -7.19
CA SER A 248 5.76 -13.54 -5.97
C SER A 248 6.08 -14.46 -4.82
N GLY A 249 7.34 -14.47 -4.43
CA GLY A 249 7.84 -15.22 -3.28
C GLY A 249 9.04 -14.60 -2.56
N ASN A 250 9.52 -13.42 -3.00
CA ASN A 250 10.70 -12.79 -2.40
C ASN A 250 10.31 -11.46 -1.77
N MET A 251 10.82 -11.22 -0.57
CA MET A 251 10.66 -9.93 0.10
C MET A 251 11.31 -8.85 -0.77
N ARG A 252 10.54 -7.83 -1.15
CA ARG A 252 11.10 -6.68 -1.86
C ARG A 252 11.80 -5.80 -0.83
N ARG A 253 12.92 -5.17 -1.21
CA ARG A 253 13.48 -4.09 -0.39
C ARG A 253 12.37 -3.08 -0.07
N GLY A 254 12.15 -2.85 1.22
CA GLY A 254 11.16 -1.87 1.67
C GLY A 254 11.54 -0.48 1.19
N LYS A 255 10.55 0.40 1.05
CA LYS A 255 10.83 1.82 0.87
C LYS A 255 11.08 2.43 2.26
N PRO A 256 12.00 3.41 2.37
CA PRO A 256 12.09 4.25 3.56
C PRO A 256 10.69 4.80 3.89
N VAL A 257 10.32 4.76 5.17
CA VAL A 257 9.03 5.26 5.62
C VAL A 257 9.27 6.47 6.51
N ASP A 258 8.69 7.61 6.13
CA ASP A 258 8.74 8.80 6.96
C ASP A 258 8.04 8.53 8.30
N GLY A 259 8.66 8.99 9.39
CA GLY A 259 8.04 8.95 10.71
C GLY A 259 6.72 9.72 10.70
N VAL A 260 5.65 9.08 11.16
CA VAL A 260 4.31 9.72 11.22
C VAL A 260 4.21 10.68 12.40
N ILE A 261 5.04 10.45 13.44
CA ILE A 261 5.19 11.30 14.61
C ILE A 261 6.49 12.09 14.47
N ALA A 262 6.44 13.39 14.78
CA ALA A 262 7.63 14.23 14.77
C ALA A 262 8.58 13.75 15.88
N ARG A 263 9.84 13.45 15.55
CA ARG A 263 10.88 13.11 16.56
C ARG A 263 11.38 14.34 17.36
N ASN A 264 10.69 15.48 17.27
CA ASN A 264 11.13 16.76 17.80
C ASN A 264 10.28 17.20 19.00
N SER A 265 10.51 16.57 20.14
CA SER A 265 10.26 17.07 21.50
C SER A 265 10.43 15.91 22.47
N GLU A 266 10.82 16.20 23.71
CA GLU A 266 11.03 15.23 24.79
C GLU A 266 9.98 14.11 24.77
N VAL A 267 10.43 12.86 24.69
CA VAL A 267 9.54 11.70 24.79
C VAL A 267 9.03 11.62 26.23
N LEU A 268 7.77 11.99 26.43
CA LEU A 268 7.14 11.99 27.75
C LEU A 268 6.68 10.58 28.12
N PHE A 269 7.00 10.20 29.36
CA PHE A 269 6.64 8.90 29.93
C PHE A 269 5.48 9.05 30.93
N PHE A 270 4.48 8.15 30.82
CA PHE A 270 3.39 8.02 31.77
C PHE A 270 3.34 6.59 32.31
N ASP A 271 3.62 6.40 33.61
CA ASP A 271 3.39 5.13 34.28
C ASP A 271 1.94 5.07 34.79
N LEU A 272 1.10 4.30 34.10
CA LEU A 272 -0.29 4.03 34.50
C LEU A 272 -0.42 2.72 35.29
N SER A 273 0.69 2.03 35.58
CA SER A 273 0.69 0.76 36.30
C SER A 273 0.68 0.93 37.83
N GLN A 274 1.12 2.07 38.34
CA GLN A 274 1.21 2.40 39.76
C GLN A 274 0.04 3.30 40.22
N SER A 275 -0.34 3.17 41.50
CA SER A 275 -1.23 4.14 42.15
C SER A 275 -0.44 5.40 42.55
N LYS A 276 -1.11 6.54 42.73
CA LYS A 276 -0.45 7.84 43.01
C LYS A 276 0.45 7.84 44.27
N GLU A 277 0.33 6.86 45.16
CA GLU A 277 1.13 6.74 46.40
C GLU A 277 2.57 6.21 46.19
N GLU A 278 2.88 5.47 45.12
CA GLU A 278 4.15 4.71 45.03
C GLU A 278 5.29 5.44 44.31
N ILE A 279 5.06 6.65 43.78
CA ILE A 279 6.01 7.35 42.89
C ILE A 279 7.27 7.88 43.60
N ARG A 280 7.37 7.75 44.93
CA ARG A 280 8.45 8.40 45.71
C ARG A 280 9.59 7.53 46.22
N GLN A 281 9.60 6.23 46.01
CA GLN A 281 10.71 5.38 46.48
C GLN A 281 11.03 4.28 45.47
N GLY A 282 12.21 4.38 44.83
CA GLY A 282 12.68 3.37 43.88
C GLY A 282 13.94 3.77 43.15
N ALA A 283 14.91 4.37 43.85
CA ALA A 283 16.29 4.39 43.37
C ALA A 283 16.90 3.04 43.76
N GLU A 284 16.76 2.03 42.91
CA GLU A 284 17.36 0.72 43.16
C GLU A 284 18.81 0.67 42.67
N GLU A 285 19.66 0.11 43.53
CA GLU A 285 21.08 -0.14 43.33
C GLU A 285 21.40 -0.89 42.03
N LYS A 286 22.65 -0.71 41.56
CA LYS A 286 23.27 -1.50 40.49
C LYS A 286 23.27 -2.99 40.88
N ALA A 287 22.23 -3.72 40.52
CA ALA A 287 22.15 -5.15 40.77
C ALA A 287 23.13 -5.89 39.84
N ALA A 288 24.17 -6.51 40.41
CA ALA A 288 24.94 -7.52 39.73
C ALA A 288 23.99 -8.65 39.29
N VAL A 289 24.13 -9.14 38.06
CA VAL A 289 23.28 -10.23 37.54
C VAL A 289 23.69 -11.53 38.23
N PRO A 290 22.83 -12.17 39.04
CA PRO A 290 23.15 -13.43 39.68
C PRO A 290 23.33 -14.53 38.63
N GLU A 291 24.09 -15.58 38.98
CA GLU A 291 24.11 -16.81 38.19
C GLU A 291 22.86 -17.64 38.50
N PHE A 292 22.13 -17.99 37.44
CA PHE A 292 20.98 -18.88 37.53
C PHE A 292 21.20 -20.09 36.61
N SER A 293 20.72 -21.25 37.02
CA SER A 293 20.67 -22.40 36.12
C SER A 293 19.68 -22.16 34.98
N SER A 294 19.92 -22.76 33.81
CA SER A 294 19.01 -22.61 32.67
C SER A 294 17.58 -23.08 33.00
N GLN A 295 17.43 -24.12 33.83
CA GLN A 295 16.13 -24.59 34.30
C GLN A 295 15.43 -23.56 35.18
N GLU A 296 16.15 -22.95 36.11
CA GLU A 296 15.59 -21.92 37.00
C GLU A 296 15.12 -20.69 36.21
N ILE A 297 15.90 -20.24 35.22
CA ILE A 297 15.50 -19.15 34.34
C ILE A 297 14.20 -19.50 33.63
N LEU A 298 14.12 -20.67 32.98
CA LEU A 298 12.91 -21.11 32.26
C LEU A 298 11.69 -21.21 33.19
N GLN A 299 11.86 -21.76 34.40
CA GLN A 299 10.78 -21.86 35.40
C GLN A 299 10.29 -20.48 35.85
N ARG A 300 11.21 -19.54 36.13
CA ARG A 300 10.85 -18.16 36.50
C ARG A 300 10.12 -17.45 35.37
N LEU A 301 10.55 -17.62 34.11
CA LEU A 301 9.87 -17.06 32.95
C LEU A 301 8.43 -17.58 32.80
N GLU A 302 8.21 -18.88 32.98
CA GLU A 302 6.88 -19.48 32.92
C GLU A 302 5.99 -19.05 34.08
N ARG A 303 6.51 -19.13 35.31
CA ARG A 303 5.79 -18.71 36.53
C ARG A 303 5.37 -17.24 36.46
N ASN A 304 6.23 -16.39 35.92
CA ASN A 304 5.98 -14.96 35.80
C ASN A 304 5.26 -14.58 34.48
N GLY A 305 4.94 -15.55 33.63
CA GLY A 305 4.10 -15.36 32.45
C GLY A 305 4.73 -14.55 31.32
N VAL A 306 6.05 -14.66 31.12
CA VAL A 306 6.76 -13.88 30.10
C VAL A 306 6.44 -14.40 28.69
N VAL A 307 5.88 -13.51 27.86
CA VAL A 307 5.58 -13.74 26.45
C VAL A 307 6.26 -12.68 25.58
N GLY A 308 6.39 -12.96 24.28
CA GLY A 308 7.00 -12.03 23.33
C GLY A 308 6.25 -10.69 23.23
N MET A 309 6.89 -9.62 23.69
CA MET A 309 6.31 -8.26 23.75
C MET A 309 6.25 -7.55 22.39
N GLY A 310 6.92 -8.07 21.35
CA GLY A 310 6.93 -7.48 20.00
C GLY A 310 5.64 -7.68 19.18
N GLY A 311 4.56 -8.19 19.77
CA GLY A 311 3.25 -8.31 19.11
C GLY A 311 2.87 -9.70 18.60
N ALA A 312 3.77 -10.70 18.62
CA ALA A 312 3.41 -12.11 18.34
C ALA A 312 2.97 -12.87 19.60
N ALA A 313 3.46 -12.44 20.76
CA ALA A 313 3.07 -12.94 22.07
C ALA A 313 3.14 -14.46 22.26
N PHE A 314 4.17 -15.05 21.64
CA PHE A 314 4.59 -16.42 21.80
C PHE A 314 5.24 -16.61 23.19
N PRO A 315 5.02 -17.75 23.88
CA PRO A 315 5.66 -18.03 25.17
C PRO A 315 7.20 -17.99 25.07
N THR A 316 7.84 -17.10 25.84
CA THR A 316 9.28 -16.86 25.70
C THR A 316 10.10 -18.09 26.11
N ALA A 317 9.70 -18.78 27.19
CA ALA A 317 10.36 -20.00 27.64
C ALA A 317 10.32 -21.12 26.58
N GLU A 318 9.19 -21.32 25.91
CA GLU A 318 9.09 -22.34 24.85
C GLU A 318 9.94 -21.99 23.63
N LYS A 319 10.06 -20.69 23.30
CA LYS A 319 10.93 -20.24 22.20
C LYS A 319 12.39 -20.56 22.50
N ILE A 320 12.82 -20.36 23.75
CA ILE A 320 14.17 -20.68 24.22
C ILE A 320 14.38 -22.20 24.19
N ARG A 321 13.42 -23.01 24.67
CA ARG A 321 13.51 -24.47 24.59
C ARG A 321 13.62 -24.98 23.16
N SER A 322 12.88 -24.38 22.23
CA SER A 322 12.98 -24.73 20.80
C SER A 322 14.41 -24.51 20.28
N VAL A 323 15.06 -23.39 20.65
CA VAL A 323 16.48 -23.13 20.31
C VAL A 323 17.43 -24.08 21.04
N MET A 324 17.13 -24.47 22.29
CA MET A 324 17.93 -25.46 23.01
C MET A 324 17.89 -26.83 22.30
N ARG A 325 16.72 -27.23 21.79
CA ARG A 325 16.47 -28.49 21.09
C ARG A 325 16.84 -28.48 19.61
N ALA A 326 17.14 -27.31 19.04
CA ALA A 326 17.56 -27.18 17.64
C ALA A 326 18.78 -28.07 17.36
N ARG A 327 18.79 -28.69 16.18
CA ARG A 327 19.86 -29.64 15.77
C ARG A 327 21.15 -28.91 15.41
N GLU A 328 21.05 -27.64 15.07
CA GLU A 328 22.15 -26.78 14.73
C GLU A 328 23.07 -26.58 15.93
N GLU A 329 24.33 -26.98 15.77
CA GLU A 329 25.38 -26.76 16.78
C GLU A 329 25.59 -25.27 17.03
N LYS A 330 25.54 -24.47 15.97
CA LYS A 330 25.73 -23.02 15.99
C LYS A 330 24.40 -22.31 16.25
N LYS A 331 24.32 -21.66 17.40
CA LYS A 331 23.12 -20.92 17.83
C LYS A 331 23.37 -19.41 17.81
N TYR A 332 22.33 -18.66 17.44
CA TYR A 332 22.40 -17.21 17.26
C TYR A 332 21.35 -16.53 18.12
N PHE A 333 21.70 -15.40 18.74
CA PHE A 333 20.75 -14.56 19.46
C PHE A 333 20.72 -13.15 18.87
N ILE A 334 19.58 -12.78 18.30
CA ILE A 334 19.31 -11.47 17.73
C ILE A 334 18.32 -10.72 18.64
N ILE A 335 18.76 -9.59 19.18
CA ILE A 335 17.90 -8.64 19.88
C ILE A 335 17.34 -7.66 18.85
N ASN A 336 16.05 -7.74 18.59
CA ASN A 336 15.34 -6.85 17.68
C ASN A 336 15.04 -5.52 18.38
N ALA A 337 15.89 -4.54 18.14
CA ALA A 337 15.82 -3.17 18.62
C ALA A 337 15.62 -2.17 17.47
N VAL A 338 15.06 -2.64 16.34
CA VAL A 338 14.91 -1.83 15.12
C VAL A 338 13.74 -0.85 15.24
N GLU A 339 12.62 -1.25 15.86
CA GLU A 339 11.38 -0.44 15.96
C GLU A 339 10.97 0.16 14.59
N CYS A 340 10.76 -0.69 13.58
CA CYS A 340 10.58 -0.26 12.18
C CYS A 340 9.17 0.26 11.82
N ASP A 341 8.15 0.02 12.66
CA ASP A 341 6.79 0.50 12.38
C ASP A 341 6.71 2.02 12.59
N PRO A 342 6.22 2.79 11.61
CA PRO A 342 6.21 4.24 11.69
C PRO A 342 5.37 4.74 12.87
N GLY A 343 6.01 5.49 13.78
CA GLY A 343 5.34 6.12 14.92
C GLY A 343 5.48 5.38 16.24
N LEU A 344 6.07 4.17 16.27
CA LEU A 344 6.53 3.58 17.52
C LEU A 344 7.78 4.30 18.04
N ILE A 345 7.84 4.54 19.35
CA ILE A 345 8.95 5.22 20.04
C ILE A 345 9.32 4.58 21.39
N HIS A 346 8.59 3.57 21.84
CA HIS A 346 8.70 3.02 23.20
C HIS A 346 9.91 2.10 23.37
N ASP A 347 10.28 1.33 22.34
CA ASP A 347 11.51 0.52 22.36
C ASP A 347 12.73 1.44 22.32
N GLY A 348 12.65 2.52 21.53
CA GLY A 348 13.64 3.60 21.53
C GLY A 348 13.86 4.19 22.92
N TRP A 349 12.79 4.59 23.60
CA TRP A 349 12.81 5.13 24.96
C TRP A 349 13.35 4.14 25.99
N LEU A 350 12.94 2.87 25.91
CA LEU A 350 13.38 1.83 26.83
C LEU A 350 14.88 1.60 26.72
N MET A 351 15.43 1.58 25.50
CA MET A 351 16.88 1.48 25.30
C MET A 351 17.64 2.68 25.88
N ASP A 352 17.07 3.88 25.81
CA ASP A 352 17.77 5.08 26.27
C ASP A 352 17.76 5.21 27.81
N ARG A 353 16.86 4.50 28.49
CA ARG A 353 16.65 4.61 29.96
C ARG A 353 16.90 3.33 30.76
N CYS A 354 16.77 2.16 30.15
CA CYS A 354 16.83 0.86 30.82
C CYS A 354 17.85 -0.09 30.16
N MET A 355 18.93 0.45 29.60
CA MET A 355 19.94 -0.36 28.90
C MET A 355 20.65 -1.34 29.84
N GLU A 356 20.87 -0.99 31.11
CA GLU A 356 21.52 -1.88 32.08
C GLU A 356 20.68 -3.14 32.32
N GLU A 357 19.37 -2.98 32.52
CA GLU A 357 18.40 -4.07 32.66
C GLU A 357 18.28 -4.89 31.38
N ILE A 358 18.31 -4.26 30.21
CA ILE A 358 18.33 -4.96 28.92
C ILE A 358 19.59 -5.83 28.82
N CYS A 359 20.78 -5.30 29.14
CA CYS A 359 22.02 -6.07 29.13
C CYS A 359 22.01 -7.21 30.14
N ALA A 360 21.40 -7.01 31.31
CA ALA A 360 21.20 -8.07 32.28
C ALA A 360 20.29 -9.19 31.73
N GLY A 361 19.20 -8.83 31.06
CA GLY A 361 18.33 -9.77 30.34
C GLY A 361 19.08 -10.56 29.26
N ILE A 362 20.00 -9.92 28.53
CA ILE A 362 20.85 -10.60 27.54
C ILE A 362 21.76 -11.63 28.20
N LYS A 363 22.42 -11.27 29.32
CA LYS A 363 23.29 -12.19 30.06
C LYS A 363 22.54 -13.43 30.55
N LEU A 364 21.31 -13.29 31.02
CA LEU A 364 20.47 -14.42 31.40
C LEU A 364 20.19 -15.36 30.23
N MET A 365 20.02 -14.83 29.02
CA MET A 365 19.88 -15.69 27.82
C MET A 365 21.17 -16.43 27.50
N GLN A 366 22.33 -15.80 27.68
CA GLN A 366 23.63 -16.45 27.52
C GLN A 366 23.87 -17.55 28.56
N GLN A 367 23.28 -17.47 29.76
CA GLN A 367 23.27 -18.55 30.75
C GLN A 367 22.34 -19.72 30.35
N CYS A 368 21.35 -19.49 29.48
CA CYS A 368 20.43 -20.54 29.02
C CYS A 368 20.96 -21.33 27.82
N VAL A 369 21.60 -20.63 26.90
CA VAL A 369 22.03 -21.18 25.61
C VAL A 369 23.41 -20.64 25.27
N ALA A 370 24.34 -21.53 24.94
CA ALA A 370 25.63 -21.16 24.37
C ALA A 370 25.43 -20.64 22.94
N PHE A 371 25.39 -19.32 22.79
CA PHE A 371 25.28 -18.65 21.49
C PHE A 371 26.67 -18.40 20.89
N GLU A 372 26.85 -18.70 19.62
CA GLU A 372 28.03 -18.33 18.84
C GLU A 372 28.10 -16.81 18.63
N VAL A 373 26.94 -16.21 18.36
CA VAL A 373 26.81 -14.76 18.12
C VAL A 373 25.61 -14.23 18.88
N VAL A 374 25.86 -13.18 19.68
CA VAL A 374 24.82 -12.34 20.29
C VAL A 374 24.91 -10.95 19.68
N VAL A 375 23.81 -10.50 19.08
CA VAL A 375 23.79 -9.26 18.30
C VAL A 375 22.52 -8.45 18.56
N MET A 376 22.69 -7.18 18.86
CA MET A 376 21.61 -6.21 18.94
C MET A 376 21.46 -5.49 17.61
N ALA A 377 20.33 -5.68 16.94
CA ALA A 377 20.05 -5.05 15.67
C ALA A 377 19.30 -3.74 15.86
N VAL A 378 19.89 -2.64 15.39
CA VAL A 378 19.31 -1.28 15.48
C VAL A 378 19.32 -0.60 14.12
N LYS A 379 18.43 0.39 13.95
CA LYS A 379 18.47 1.28 12.79
C LYS A 379 19.85 1.90 12.64
N GLU A 380 20.30 2.05 11.40
CA GLU A 380 21.59 2.64 11.06
C GLU A 380 21.80 4.01 11.71
N THR A 381 20.73 4.78 11.85
CA THR A 381 20.70 6.13 12.44
C THR A 381 20.89 6.16 13.97
N LYS A 382 20.78 5.04 14.70
CA LYS A 382 20.80 5.02 16.17
C LYS A 382 22.13 4.51 16.72
N THR A 383 22.83 5.32 17.51
CA THR A 383 24.08 4.91 18.19
C THR A 383 23.76 4.36 19.58
N ILE A 384 24.33 3.21 19.93
CA ILE A 384 24.17 2.59 21.26
C ILE A 384 25.47 2.77 22.03
N LYS A 385 25.39 3.17 23.31
CA LYS A 385 26.56 3.48 24.14
C LYS A 385 26.94 2.40 25.17
N ALA A 386 26.10 1.41 25.45
CA ALA A 386 26.17 0.73 26.76
C ALA A 386 25.87 -0.77 26.80
N CYS A 387 26.43 -1.59 25.89
CA CYS A 387 26.36 -3.04 26.06
C CYS A 387 27.54 -3.77 25.40
N ASN A 388 28.15 -4.74 26.09
CA ASN A 388 29.17 -5.66 25.53
C ASN A 388 28.51 -6.73 24.63
N VAL A 389 27.76 -6.29 23.62
CA VAL A 389 27.18 -7.16 22.59
C VAL A 389 27.48 -6.58 21.23
N ASN A 390 27.55 -7.43 20.21
CA ASN A 390 27.74 -6.97 18.85
C ASN A 390 26.52 -6.12 18.44
N VAL A 391 26.76 -5.01 17.75
CA VAL A 391 25.68 -4.14 17.26
C VAL A 391 25.63 -4.26 15.73
N ALA A 392 24.49 -4.70 15.20
CA ALA A 392 24.23 -4.71 13.77
C ALA A 392 23.41 -3.49 13.38
N LYS A 393 23.95 -2.69 12.46
CA LYS A 393 23.27 -1.55 11.85
C LYS A 393 22.42 -2.06 10.70
N VAL A 394 21.11 -1.89 10.78
CA VAL A 394 20.16 -2.29 9.74
C VAL A 394 19.55 -1.08 9.03
N PRO A 395 19.24 -1.17 7.72
CA PRO A 395 18.64 -0.07 6.98
C PRO A 395 17.29 0.39 7.56
N ASP A 396 17.02 1.71 7.52
CA ASP A 396 15.77 2.28 8.05
C ASP A 396 14.61 2.20 7.04
N TYR A 397 14.03 1.00 6.88
CA TYR A 397 12.80 0.79 6.13
C TYR A 397 11.83 -0.16 6.82
N TYR A 398 10.55 -0.07 6.45
CA TYR A 398 9.56 -1.08 6.82
C TYR A 398 9.51 -2.19 5.76
N PRO A 399 9.62 -3.48 6.11
CA PRO A 399 9.57 -4.06 7.46
C PRO A 399 10.94 -4.66 7.89
N ALA A 400 11.99 -3.86 7.98
CA ALA A 400 13.35 -4.34 8.35
C ALA A 400 13.39 -5.07 9.70
N GLY A 401 12.46 -4.77 10.61
CA GLY A 401 12.31 -5.46 11.91
C GLY A 401 11.46 -6.73 11.88
N ALA A 402 10.95 -7.18 10.72
CA ALA A 402 10.27 -8.47 10.62
C ALA A 402 11.28 -9.61 10.82
N GLU A 403 10.92 -10.63 11.60
CA GLU A 403 11.87 -11.66 12.10
C GLU A 403 12.76 -12.27 11.00
N LYS A 404 12.17 -12.74 9.90
CA LYS A 404 12.92 -13.35 8.78
C LYS A 404 13.76 -12.35 8.00
N GLU A 405 13.29 -11.11 7.89
CA GLU A 405 14.06 -10.05 7.23
C GLU A 405 15.25 -9.62 8.07
N LEU A 406 15.06 -9.52 9.38
CA LEU A 406 16.11 -9.18 10.32
C LEU A 406 17.21 -10.24 10.31
N ILE A 407 16.84 -11.52 10.27
CA ILE A 407 17.79 -12.63 10.13
C ILE A 407 18.60 -12.52 8.83
N ARG A 408 17.93 -12.21 7.71
CA ARG A 408 18.60 -12.00 6.42
C ARG A 408 19.59 -10.82 6.48
N LEU A 409 19.20 -9.71 7.09
CA LEU A 409 20.02 -8.50 7.20
C LEU A 409 21.21 -8.68 8.15
N VAL A 410 21.04 -9.44 9.23
CA VAL A 410 22.06 -9.59 10.28
C VAL A 410 22.98 -10.78 10.04
N LEU A 411 22.43 -11.92 9.61
CA LEU A 411 23.18 -13.18 9.43
C LEU A 411 23.41 -13.54 7.96
N GLY A 412 22.83 -12.81 6.99
CA GLY A 412 22.90 -13.17 5.57
C GLY A 412 22.15 -14.46 5.21
N ARG A 413 21.30 -14.99 6.12
CA ARG A 413 20.58 -16.25 5.94
C ARG A 413 19.15 -16.01 5.47
N GLU A 414 18.76 -16.66 4.38
CA GLU A 414 17.37 -16.65 3.91
C GLU A 414 16.61 -17.85 4.48
N LEU A 415 15.44 -17.57 5.06
CA LEU A 415 14.54 -18.59 5.61
C LEU A 415 13.29 -18.71 4.73
N SER A 416 12.87 -19.94 4.47
CA SER A 416 11.63 -20.25 3.76
C SER A 416 10.40 -19.81 4.58
N VAL A 417 9.25 -19.64 3.92
CA VAL A 417 8.02 -19.16 4.58
C VAL A 417 7.56 -20.08 5.72
N GLY A 418 7.74 -21.40 5.60
CA GLY A 418 7.40 -22.37 6.64
C GLY A 418 8.45 -22.53 7.75
N ASP A 419 9.66 -22.01 7.57
CA ASP A 419 10.72 -22.18 8.56
C ASP A 419 10.40 -21.44 9.86
N ILE A 420 10.62 -22.13 10.99
CA ILE A 420 10.58 -21.54 12.33
C ILE A 420 12.03 -21.23 12.73
N PRO A 421 12.42 -19.96 12.90
CA PRO A 421 13.82 -19.60 13.22
C PRO A 421 14.37 -20.27 14.48
N ALA A 422 13.51 -20.45 15.50
CA ALA A 422 13.89 -21.07 16.76
C ALA A 422 14.33 -22.54 16.59
N GLU A 423 13.65 -23.29 15.72
CA GLU A 423 14.00 -24.68 15.39
C GLU A 423 15.32 -24.78 14.62
N LYS A 424 15.77 -23.67 14.03
CA LYS A 424 17.04 -23.54 13.32
C LYS A 424 18.17 -22.93 14.17
N GLY A 425 17.99 -22.92 15.49
CA GLY A 425 18.98 -22.39 16.43
C GLY A 425 19.06 -20.87 16.48
N ILE A 426 18.09 -20.13 15.91
CA ILE A 426 18.10 -18.67 15.86
C ILE A 426 17.04 -18.11 16.82
N LEU A 427 17.48 -17.55 17.94
CA LEU A 427 16.64 -16.83 18.88
C LEU A 427 16.50 -15.37 18.43
N VAL A 428 15.28 -14.92 18.13
CA VAL A 428 15.00 -13.49 17.91
C VAL A 428 14.02 -13.00 18.97
N LEU A 429 14.43 -12.01 19.78
CA LEU A 429 13.57 -11.40 20.81
C LEU A 429 13.52 -9.89 20.62
N ASN A 430 12.33 -9.30 20.76
CA ASN A 430 12.19 -7.85 20.84
C ASN A 430 12.84 -7.31 22.12
N VAL A 431 13.42 -6.11 22.07
CA VAL A 431 14.15 -5.50 23.21
C VAL A 431 13.32 -5.42 24.49
N GLN A 432 12.02 -5.12 24.40
CA GLN A 432 11.13 -5.09 25.56
C GLN A 432 10.89 -6.50 26.16
N THR A 433 10.98 -7.56 25.34
CA THR A 433 10.93 -8.94 25.86
C THR A 433 12.19 -9.27 26.66
N VAL A 434 13.35 -8.78 26.23
CA VAL A 434 14.62 -8.94 26.95
C VAL A 434 14.60 -8.20 28.28
N PHE A 435 14.05 -6.97 28.31
CA PHE A 435 13.79 -6.25 29.55
C PHE A 435 12.83 -7.02 30.49
N ALA A 436 11.74 -7.59 29.95
CA ALA A 436 10.80 -8.38 30.75
C ALA A 436 11.42 -9.68 31.32
N ILE A 437 12.39 -10.29 30.62
CA ILE A 437 13.17 -11.43 31.13
C ILE A 437 13.95 -11.02 32.39
N PHE A 438 14.61 -9.86 32.38
CA PHE A 438 15.31 -9.34 33.56
C PHE A 438 14.35 -9.15 34.75
N GLU A 439 13.22 -8.44 34.55
CA GLU A 439 12.21 -8.23 35.59
C GLU A 439 11.70 -9.55 36.17
N ALA A 440 11.43 -10.54 35.30
CA ALA A 440 10.87 -11.81 35.70
C ALA A 440 11.87 -12.72 36.42
N VAL A 441 13.15 -12.68 36.06
CA VAL A 441 14.15 -13.60 36.59
C VAL A 441 14.85 -12.98 37.80
N VAL A 442 15.33 -11.74 37.70
CA VAL A 442 16.10 -11.09 38.77
C VAL A 442 15.17 -10.53 39.84
N ARG A 443 14.15 -9.76 39.42
CA ARG A 443 13.18 -9.13 40.34
C ARG A 443 11.99 -10.03 40.69
N ASN A 444 11.96 -11.26 40.15
CA ASN A 444 10.86 -12.22 40.34
C ASN A 444 9.46 -11.62 40.13
N LYS A 445 9.33 -10.73 39.14
CA LYS A 445 8.12 -9.94 38.92
C LYS A 445 7.29 -10.51 37.78
N ARG A 446 5.97 -10.59 37.98
CA ARG A 446 5.03 -11.03 36.93
C ARG A 446 4.98 -10.03 35.78
N ALA A 447 4.98 -10.52 34.54
CA ALA A 447 4.92 -9.71 33.32
C ALA A 447 3.49 -9.21 33.02
N LEU A 448 2.93 -8.43 33.95
CA LEU A 448 1.56 -7.89 33.87
C LEU A 448 1.49 -6.50 33.23
N THR A 449 2.63 -5.89 32.92
CA THR A 449 2.71 -4.53 32.37
C THR A 449 3.48 -4.50 31.07
N LYS A 450 3.16 -3.53 30.22
CA LYS A 450 3.79 -3.33 28.92
C LYS A 450 4.01 -1.85 28.63
N PHE A 451 5.12 -1.53 27.97
CA PHE A 451 5.37 -0.23 27.38
C PHE A 451 4.78 -0.20 25.98
N ILE A 452 3.92 0.79 25.74
CA ILE A 452 3.28 1.05 24.46
C ILE A 452 3.50 2.51 24.06
N THR A 453 3.37 2.79 22.77
CA THR A 453 3.30 4.16 22.28
C THR A 453 1.84 4.58 22.18
N VAL A 454 1.50 5.74 22.76
CA VAL A 454 0.20 6.39 22.55
C VAL A 454 0.41 7.69 21.79
N ALA A 455 -0.20 7.82 20.62
CA ALA A 455 0.06 8.91 19.69
C ALA A 455 -1.18 9.76 19.40
N ASP A 456 -1.00 11.07 19.32
CA ASP A 456 -1.96 11.97 18.70
C ASP A 456 -1.52 12.25 17.26
N MET A 457 -2.26 11.67 16.31
CA MET A 457 -1.94 11.78 14.89
C MET A 457 -2.36 13.12 14.29
N ASN A 458 -3.21 13.89 14.99
CA ASN A 458 -3.67 15.20 14.56
C ASN A 458 -2.60 16.26 14.87
N THR A 459 -1.95 16.17 16.03
CA THR A 459 -0.88 17.08 16.47
C THR A 459 0.52 16.55 16.20
N LYS A 460 0.66 15.27 15.81
CA LYS A 460 1.93 14.55 15.61
C LYS A 460 2.77 14.41 16.88
N THR A 461 2.13 14.35 18.05
CA THR A 461 2.79 14.09 19.34
C THR A 461 2.63 12.61 19.72
N ALA A 462 3.53 12.09 20.55
CA ALA A 462 3.41 10.75 21.11
C ALA A 462 4.02 10.65 22.51
N TYR A 463 3.50 9.68 23.25
CA TYR A 463 3.80 9.40 24.64
C TYR A 463 4.22 7.94 24.78
N VAL A 464 5.18 7.67 25.65
CA VAL A 464 5.50 6.31 26.09
C VAL A 464 4.68 6.03 27.33
N VAL A 465 3.90 4.97 27.30
CA VAL A 465 2.97 4.64 28.38
C VAL A 465 3.26 3.23 28.86
N LYS A 466 3.51 3.08 30.15
CA LYS A 466 3.55 1.77 30.80
C LYS A 466 2.17 1.51 31.40
N THR A 467 1.50 0.47 30.93
CA THR A 467 0.14 0.12 31.36
C THR A 467 0.01 -1.37 31.64
N LYS A 468 -1.03 -1.76 32.38
CA LYS A 468 -1.34 -3.16 32.69
C LYS A 468 -1.96 -3.85 31.47
N LEU A 469 -1.61 -5.11 31.28
CA LEU A 469 -2.35 -5.99 30.38
C LEU A 469 -3.79 -6.13 30.89
N GLY A 470 -4.76 -6.03 29.98
CA GLY A 470 -6.19 -6.00 30.31
C GLY A 470 -6.74 -4.61 30.66
N ALA A 471 -5.92 -3.56 30.67
CA ALA A 471 -6.42 -2.19 30.82
C ALA A 471 -7.29 -1.80 29.62
N ASP A 472 -8.42 -1.13 29.85
CA ASP A 472 -9.26 -0.61 28.78
C ASP A 472 -8.48 0.43 27.93
N ILE A 473 -8.51 0.25 26.60
CA ILE A 473 -7.73 1.10 25.68
C ILE A 473 -8.20 2.56 25.73
N ARG A 474 -9.50 2.80 25.89
CA ARG A 474 -10.06 4.16 25.94
C ARG A 474 -9.68 4.84 27.25
N ALA A 475 -9.78 4.13 28.38
CA ALA A 475 -9.35 4.62 29.67
C ALA A 475 -7.84 4.95 29.72
N VAL A 476 -7.01 4.22 28.96
CA VAL A 476 -5.59 4.59 28.77
C VAL A 476 -5.45 5.88 27.98
N ALA A 477 -6.19 6.03 26.87
CA ALA A 477 -6.16 7.22 26.03
C ALA A 477 -6.68 8.48 26.76
N ASP A 478 -7.75 8.35 27.54
CA ASP A 478 -8.42 9.44 28.25
C ASP A 478 -7.55 10.07 29.36
N LYS A 479 -6.53 9.37 29.84
CA LYS A 479 -5.57 9.88 30.83
C LYS A 479 -4.47 10.76 30.23
N LEU A 480 -4.41 10.87 28.92
CA LEU A 480 -3.38 11.59 28.20
C LEU A 480 -3.96 12.84 27.53
N PRO A 481 -3.15 13.89 27.31
CA PRO A 481 -3.60 15.13 26.67
C PRO A 481 -3.72 14.95 25.14
N LEU A 482 -4.62 14.07 24.71
CA LEU A 482 -4.91 13.77 23.30
C LEU A 482 -6.04 14.66 22.79
N THR A 483 -5.96 15.09 21.53
CA THR A 483 -7.06 15.80 20.86
C THR A 483 -8.26 14.87 20.63
N PRO A 484 -9.49 15.40 20.54
CA PRO A 484 -10.67 14.59 20.24
C PRO A 484 -10.58 13.92 18.86
N GLY A 485 -10.94 12.64 18.78
CA GLY A 485 -10.97 11.87 17.53
C GLY A 485 -11.33 10.40 17.74
N ASN A 486 -11.26 9.62 16.66
CA ASN A 486 -11.42 8.17 16.72
C ASN A 486 -10.15 7.54 17.31
N ILE A 487 -10.33 6.51 18.15
CA ILE A 487 -9.24 5.77 18.78
C ILE A 487 -8.96 4.50 17.96
N PHE A 488 -7.67 4.24 17.74
CA PHE A 488 -7.14 3.09 17.03
C PHE A 488 -6.11 2.37 17.90
N ALA A 489 -6.03 1.05 17.79
CA ALA A 489 -5.03 0.27 18.52
C ALA A 489 -4.54 -0.95 17.72
N GLY A 490 -3.30 -1.38 18.00
CA GLY A 490 -2.70 -2.59 17.42
C GLY A 490 -1.19 -2.70 17.65
N GLY A 491 -0.51 -3.55 16.90
CA GLY A 491 0.94 -3.79 17.04
C GLY A 491 1.85 -2.63 16.55
N GLY A 492 1.28 -1.64 15.87
CA GLY A 492 1.95 -0.50 15.26
C GLY A 492 0.97 0.32 14.42
N ALA A 493 1.39 1.48 13.90
CA ALA A 493 0.53 2.32 13.05
C ALA A 493 0.11 1.63 11.74
N MET A 494 0.91 0.65 11.27
CA MET A 494 0.55 -0.14 10.09
C MET A 494 -0.46 -1.25 10.39
N GLN A 495 -0.55 -1.70 11.65
CA GLN A 495 -1.35 -2.86 12.06
C GLN A 495 -2.56 -2.50 12.93
N CYS A 496 -2.79 -1.22 13.21
CA CYS A 496 -3.88 -0.81 14.09
C CYS A 496 -5.24 -0.71 13.39
N GLY A 497 -6.31 -1.03 14.12
CA GLY A 497 -7.70 -0.89 13.69
C GLY A 497 -8.54 -0.04 14.63
N ASN A 498 -9.82 0.14 14.31
CA ASN A 498 -10.80 0.79 15.20
C ASN A 498 -10.84 0.09 16.56
N VAL A 499 -10.93 0.88 17.63
CA VAL A 499 -11.19 0.39 18.99
C VAL A 499 -12.69 0.40 19.25
N TYR A 500 -13.24 -0.76 19.59
CA TYR A 500 -14.64 -0.97 19.96
C TYR A 500 -14.82 -0.95 21.48
N ALA A 501 -16.05 -1.16 21.95
CA ALA A 501 -16.34 -1.28 23.38
C ALA A 501 -15.69 -2.56 23.93
N ASN A 502 -15.05 -2.47 25.10
CA ASN A 502 -14.34 -3.56 25.79
C ASN A 502 -13.01 -4.00 25.16
N ASP A 503 -12.48 -3.27 24.17
CA ASP A 503 -11.14 -3.53 23.66
C ASP A 503 -10.09 -3.14 24.72
N VAL A 504 -9.27 -4.12 25.10
CA VAL A 504 -8.25 -3.97 26.15
C VAL A 504 -6.84 -4.01 25.58
N VAL A 505 -5.88 -3.48 26.34
CA VAL A 505 -4.45 -3.61 26.06
C VAL A 505 -4.06 -5.06 26.27
N ASP A 506 -4.02 -5.82 25.19
CA ASP A 506 -3.52 -7.18 25.19
C ASP A 506 -2.01 -7.23 24.82
N LYS A 507 -1.49 -8.45 24.72
CA LYS A 507 -0.10 -8.75 24.37
C LYS A 507 0.28 -8.35 22.93
N HIS A 508 -0.69 -8.13 22.05
CA HIS A 508 -0.53 -7.73 20.65
C HIS A 508 -0.58 -6.21 20.45
N VAL A 509 -1.13 -5.45 21.41
CA VAL A 509 -1.15 -3.99 21.39
C VAL A 509 0.21 -3.41 21.78
N ASN A 510 0.81 -2.63 20.88
CA ASN A 510 2.01 -1.81 21.12
C ASN A 510 1.75 -0.32 20.83
N PHE A 511 0.64 -0.02 20.17
CA PHE A 511 0.32 1.30 19.64
C PHE A 511 -1.15 1.61 19.90
N ILE A 512 -1.41 2.78 20.48
CA ILE A 512 -2.73 3.42 20.53
C ILE A 512 -2.59 4.75 19.82
N ALA A 513 -3.58 5.14 19.02
CA ALA A 513 -3.57 6.42 18.33
C ALA A 513 -4.95 7.08 18.34
N VAL A 514 -4.97 8.41 18.44
CA VAL A 514 -6.17 9.21 18.15
C VAL A 514 -6.01 9.91 16.81
N SER A 515 -7.05 9.87 15.99
CA SER A 515 -7.08 10.63 14.74
C SER A 515 -8.49 10.98 14.25
N ARG A 516 -8.57 12.08 13.48
CA ARG A 516 -9.79 12.53 12.77
C ARG A 516 -9.86 12.06 11.32
N PHE A 517 -9.06 11.07 10.89
CA PHE A 517 -9.06 10.63 9.49
C PHE A 517 -10.41 10.01 9.07
N PRO A 518 -10.87 10.28 7.82
CA PRO A 518 -12.07 9.64 7.28
C PRO A 518 -11.83 8.14 7.06
N GLY A 519 -12.89 7.34 7.21
CA GLY A 519 -12.84 5.90 6.95
C GLY A 519 -12.64 5.54 5.47
N TYR A 520 -12.49 4.24 5.20
CA TYR A 520 -12.45 3.75 3.81
C TYR A 520 -13.74 4.08 3.07
N LYS A 521 -13.58 4.51 1.82
CA LYS A 521 -14.63 4.30 0.83
C LYS A 521 -14.48 2.84 0.42
N GLU A 522 -15.30 1.92 0.93
CA GLU A 522 -15.43 0.55 0.39
C GLU A 522 -16.03 0.60 -1.03
N SER A 523 -15.33 1.30 -1.92
CA SER A 523 -15.68 1.39 -3.32
C SER A 523 -15.61 0.00 -3.90
N VAL A 524 -16.68 -0.41 -4.57
CA VAL A 524 -16.71 -1.66 -5.33
C VAL A 524 -15.70 -1.63 -6.49
N LEU A 525 -15.18 -0.45 -6.85
CA LEU A 525 -14.45 -0.21 -8.10
C LEU A 525 -12.94 -0.10 -7.87
N CYS A 526 -12.19 -1.11 -8.30
CA CYS A 526 -10.73 -1.05 -8.40
C CYS A 526 -10.30 -0.19 -9.60
N SER A 527 -9.38 0.75 -9.39
CA SER A 527 -8.79 1.54 -10.50
C SER A 527 -7.58 0.87 -11.16
N ARG A 528 -7.27 -0.39 -10.83
CA ARG A 528 -6.16 -1.20 -11.38
C ARG A 528 -4.84 -0.40 -11.47
N CYS A 529 -4.53 0.34 -10.43
CA CYS A 529 -3.35 1.21 -10.39
C CYS A 529 -2.05 0.47 -10.04
N GLY A 530 -2.13 -0.75 -9.53
CA GLY A 530 -0.98 -1.56 -9.13
C GLY A 530 -0.20 -1.00 -7.93
N PHE A 531 -0.64 0.11 -7.32
CA PHE A 531 0.03 0.68 -6.13
C PHE A 531 0.08 -0.30 -4.97
N CYS A 532 -0.97 -1.09 -4.77
CA CYS A 532 -1.01 -2.10 -3.71
C CYS A 532 0.07 -3.18 -3.90
N ASP A 533 0.37 -3.57 -5.13
CA ASP A 533 1.37 -4.59 -5.46
C ASP A 533 2.78 -4.00 -5.38
N LYS A 534 2.95 -2.76 -5.89
CA LYS A 534 4.24 -2.03 -5.88
C LYS A 534 4.71 -1.69 -4.47
N ASN A 535 3.79 -1.41 -3.55
CA ASN A 535 4.14 -1.07 -2.17
C ASN A 535 3.90 -2.25 -1.20
N CYS A 536 3.55 -3.45 -1.70
CA CYS A 536 3.55 -4.63 -0.85
C CYS A 536 5.01 -4.98 -0.49
N PRO A 537 5.41 -4.94 0.80
CA PRO A 537 6.78 -5.30 1.19
C PRO A 537 7.09 -6.76 0.89
N MET A 538 6.07 -7.62 0.92
CA MET A 538 6.16 -9.03 0.58
C MET A 538 6.07 -9.31 -0.92
N GLY A 539 6.00 -8.26 -1.75
CA GLY A 539 5.92 -8.39 -3.21
C GLY A 539 4.67 -9.11 -3.73
N LEU A 540 3.61 -9.21 -2.92
CA LEU A 540 2.40 -9.96 -3.28
C LEU A 540 1.63 -9.28 -4.41
N GLY A 541 0.99 -10.10 -5.25
CA GLY A 541 -0.03 -9.67 -6.21
C GLY A 541 -1.35 -9.30 -5.52
N VAL A 542 -1.33 -8.31 -4.63
CA VAL A 542 -2.48 -7.91 -3.79
C VAL A 542 -3.73 -7.59 -4.61
N SER A 543 -3.58 -6.93 -5.76
CA SER A 543 -4.68 -6.62 -6.67
C SER A 543 -5.40 -7.87 -7.16
N ARG A 544 -4.64 -8.93 -7.48
CA ARG A 544 -5.14 -10.23 -7.92
C ARG A 544 -5.76 -11.02 -6.77
N ILE A 545 -5.09 -11.07 -5.62
CA ILE A 545 -5.64 -11.69 -4.41
C ILE A 545 -7.02 -11.07 -4.10
N SER A 546 -7.08 -9.74 -4.03
CA SER A 546 -8.31 -9.00 -3.81
C SER A 546 -9.39 -9.33 -4.84
N GLN A 547 -9.04 -9.39 -6.13
CA GLN A 547 -9.98 -9.71 -7.20
C GLN A 547 -10.55 -11.13 -7.09
N PHE A 548 -9.71 -12.12 -6.78
CA PHE A 548 -10.15 -13.51 -6.65
C PHE A 548 -11.01 -13.73 -5.43
N VAL A 549 -10.67 -13.10 -4.30
CA VAL A 549 -11.49 -13.11 -3.07
C VAL A 549 -12.89 -12.55 -3.35
N GLU A 550 -12.98 -11.43 -4.05
CA GLU A 550 -14.28 -10.83 -4.41
C GLU A 550 -15.10 -11.67 -5.39
N GLN A 551 -14.45 -12.54 -6.17
CA GLN A 551 -15.12 -13.49 -7.05
C GLN A 551 -15.45 -14.81 -6.35
N GLY A 552 -15.15 -14.96 -5.06
CA GLY A 552 -15.30 -16.22 -4.33
C GLY A 552 -14.32 -17.32 -4.76
N LYS A 553 -13.23 -16.98 -5.45
CA LYS A 553 -12.26 -17.93 -6.03
C LYS A 553 -10.98 -18.04 -5.19
N LEU A 554 -11.11 -18.44 -3.92
CA LEU A 554 -9.99 -18.50 -2.98
C LEU A 554 -8.83 -19.41 -3.45
N GLU A 555 -9.13 -20.54 -4.09
CA GLU A 555 -8.10 -21.42 -4.65
C GLU A 555 -7.20 -20.72 -5.69
N LYS A 556 -7.75 -19.78 -6.46
CA LYS A 556 -6.95 -18.97 -7.38
C LYS A 556 -6.15 -17.89 -6.66
N ALA A 557 -6.63 -17.41 -5.52
CA ALA A 557 -5.89 -16.46 -4.68
C ALA A 557 -4.67 -17.12 -4.04
N LYS A 558 -4.74 -18.40 -3.66
CA LYS A 558 -3.62 -19.17 -3.07
C LYS A 558 -2.37 -19.20 -3.95
N LYS A 559 -2.53 -19.20 -5.28
CA LYS A 559 -1.42 -19.08 -6.24
C LYS A 559 -0.54 -17.84 -6.03
N TYR A 560 -1.08 -16.79 -5.40
CA TYR A 560 -0.36 -15.55 -5.11
C TYR A 560 0.22 -15.50 -3.70
N ARG A 561 0.30 -16.65 -3.03
CA ARG A 561 0.98 -16.84 -1.74
C ARG A 561 0.52 -15.92 -0.60
N PRO A 562 -0.80 -15.77 -0.36
CA PRO A 562 -1.33 -14.89 0.67
C PRO A 562 -0.81 -15.24 2.09
N GLU A 563 -0.37 -16.47 2.34
CA GLU A 563 0.28 -16.91 3.58
C GLU A 563 1.53 -16.10 3.93
N SER A 564 2.23 -15.59 2.91
CA SER A 564 3.41 -14.74 3.08
C SER A 564 3.07 -13.31 3.54
N CYS A 565 1.79 -12.93 3.62
CA CYS A 565 1.37 -11.60 4.03
C CYS A 565 1.69 -11.30 5.51
N LEU A 566 2.36 -10.17 5.76
CA LEU A 566 2.65 -9.61 7.08
C LEU A 566 1.44 -8.95 7.78
N GLN A 567 0.29 -8.88 7.11
CA GLN A 567 -0.92 -8.23 7.63
C GLN A 567 -0.76 -6.73 7.98
N CYS A 568 0.22 -6.06 7.37
CA CYS A 568 0.61 -4.67 7.64
C CYS A 568 -0.32 -3.57 7.11
N GLY A 569 -1.47 -3.88 6.51
CA GLY A 569 -2.39 -2.84 6.03
C GLY A 569 -1.91 -1.95 4.86
N ASN A 570 -0.63 -1.97 4.46
CA ASN A 570 -0.06 -0.97 3.55
C ASN A 570 -0.75 -0.93 2.18
N CYS A 571 -1.23 -2.07 1.69
CA CYS A 571 -1.97 -2.12 0.43
C CYS A 571 -3.27 -1.33 0.47
N SER A 572 -4.01 -1.36 1.59
CA SER A 572 -5.17 -0.49 1.80
C SER A 572 -4.74 0.97 1.87
N ARG A 573 -3.57 1.26 2.46
CA ARG A 573 -3.04 2.62 2.63
C ARG A 573 -2.83 3.35 1.32
N VAL A 574 -2.23 2.66 0.38
CA VAL A 574 -1.86 3.22 -0.92
C VAL A 574 -2.98 3.08 -1.95
N CYS A 575 -4.14 2.52 -1.58
CA CYS A 575 -5.23 2.27 -2.51
C CYS A 575 -5.95 3.58 -2.87
N LEU A 576 -5.74 4.08 -4.09
CA LEU A 576 -6.44 5.27 -4.61
C LEU A 576 -7.97 5.12 -4.67
N ALA A 577 -8.46 3.88 -4.74
CA ALA A 577 -9.88 3.58 -4.69
C ALA A 577 -10.46 3.60 -3.26
N GLY A 578 -9.62 3.71 -2.23
CA GLY A 578 -10.03 3.66 -0.82
C GLY A 578 -10.40 2.27 -0.32
N ARG A 579 -10.08 1.20 -1.05
CA ARG A 579 -10.50 -0.17 -0.74
C ARG A 579 -9.70 -0.78 0.41
N ASN A 580 -10.36 -1.57 1.25
CA ASN A 580 -9.71 -2.37 2.29
C ASN A 580 -9.10 -3.66 1.71
N LEU A 581 -8.00 -3.53 0.98
CA LEU A 581 -7.30 -4.65 0.37
C LEU A 581 -6.72 -5.61 1.41
N ALA A 582 -6.29 -5.10 2.57
CA ALA A 582 -5.73 -5.89 3.65
C ALA A 582 -6.73 -6.92 4.21
N ALA A 583 -8.01 -6.55 4.37
CA ALA A 583 -9.05 -7.50 4.76
C ALA A 583 -9.21 -8.64 3.74
N ARG A 584 -9.16 -8.32 2.44
CA ARG A 584 -9.28 -9.31 1.36
C ARG A 584 -8.07 -10.25 1.32
N VAL A 585 -6.85 -9.73 1.50
CA VAL A 585 -5.65 -10.57 1.61
C VAL A 585 -5.70 -11.46 2.86
N ARG A 586 -6.23 -10.98 3.99
CA ARG A 586 -6.42 -11.80 5.19
C ARG A 586 -7.43 -12.92 4.97
N ALA A 587 -8.54 -12.64 4.27
CA ALA A 587 -9.50 -13.68 3.91
C ALA A 587 -8.84 -14.77 3.03
N ALA A 588 -8.02 -14.38 2.06
CA ALA A 588 -7.26 -15.33 1.23
C ALA A 588 -6.16 -16.10 2.00
N LYS A 589 -5.65 -15.55 3.10
CA LYS A 589 -4.68 -16.23 3.97
C LYS A 589 -5.35 -17.23 4.91
N ALA A 590 -6.62 -17.01 5.26
CA ALA A 590 -7.35 -17.83 6.21
C ALA A 590 -8.10 -19.01 5.58
N GLY A 591 -8.52 -18.88 4.31
CA GLY A 591 -9.14 -19.97 3.53
C GLY A 591 -8.13 -20.66 2.63
#